data_AF-A0A8T2CCN4-F1
#
_entry.id   AF-A0A8T2CCN4-F1
#
_cell.length_a   1.000
_cell.length_b   1.000
_cell.length_c   1.000
_cell.angle_alpha   90.00
_cell.angle_beta   90.00
_cell.angle_gamma   90.00
#
_symmetry.space_group_name_H-M   'P 1'
#
loop_
_entity.id
_entity.type
_entity.pdbx_description
1 polymer ?
#
loop_
_entity_poly.entity_id
_entity_poly.type
_entity_poly.pdbx_seq_one_letter_code
_entity_poly.pdbx_strand_id
1 'polypeptide(L)' 'MANVGNTNLHDRFNTLVGDLQFARNQFQFKCAELVRNHEESQPKKVLEEKKMDLEKYYEKLKEVMKKIVAFAAKIG' A
#
# COMPACT_ATOMS: atom_id res chain seq x y z
N MET A 1 -27.00 -22.38 11.23
CA MET A 1 -26.98 -21.26 10.27
C MET A 1 -25.73 -20.45 10.54
N ALA A 2 -24.76 -20.41 9.61
CA ALA A 2 -23.56 -19.60 9.79
C ALA A 2 -23.95 -18.11 9.85
N ASN A 3 -23.35 -17.38 10.78
CA ASN A 3 -23.65 -15.99 11.08
C ASN A 3 -23.20 -15.10 9.90
N VAL A 4 -24.10 -14.86 8.93
CA VAL A 4 -23.84 -14.15 7.66
C VAL A 4 -23.23 -12.75 7.89
N GLY A 5 -23.58 -12.08 9.00
CA GLY A 5 -22.98 -10.80 9.39
C GLY A 5 -21.50 -10.90 9.78
N ASN A 6 -21.09 -12.03 10.36
CA ASN A 6 -19.70 -12.26 10.78
C ASN A 6 -18.80 -12.66 9.59
N THR A 7 -19.34 -13.42 8.63
CA THR A 7 -18.63 -13.77 7.38
C THR A 7 -18.31 -12.50 6.58
N ASN A 8 -19.26 -11.57 6.46
CA ASN A 8 -19.07 -10.30 5.74
C ASN A 8 -17.98 -9.41 6.37
N LEU A 9 -17.90 -9.34 7.70
CA LEU A 9 -16.83 -8.59 8.39
C LEU A 9 -15.45 -9.22 8.14
N HIS A 10 -15.35 -10.55 8.24
CA HIS A 10 -14.10 -11.25 7.99
C HIS A 10 -13.62 -11.07 6.54
N ASP A 11 -14.51 -11.15 5.56
CA ASP A 11 -14.19 -10.98 4.14
C ASP A 11 -13.72 -9.56 3.83
N ARG A 12 -14.38 -8.55 4.42
CA ARG A 12 -13.98 -7.14 4.29
C ARG A 12 -12.62 -6.88 4.92
N PHE A 13 -12.34 -7.47 6.08
CA PHE A 13 -11.03 -7.34 6.71
C PHE A 13 -9.93 -8.01 5.86
N ASN A 14 -10.17 -9.23 5.38
CA ASN A 14 -9.24 -9.94 4.48
C ASN A 14 -8.94 -9.14 3.21
N THR A 15 -9.96 -8.49 2.65
CA THR A 15 -9.80 -7.61 1.48
C THR A 15 -8.87 -6.44 1.79
N LEU A 16 -9.08 -5.76 2.93
CA LEU A 16 -8.22 -4.65 3.36
C LEU A 16 -6.77 -5.10 3.64
N VAL A 17 -6.58 -6.30 4.20
CA VAL A 17 -5.25 -6.88 4.40
C VAL A 17 -4.58 -7.19 3.06
N GLY A 18 -5.34 -7.73 2.09
CA GLY A 18 -4.86 -7.95 0.73
C GLY A 18 -4.43 -6.65 0.04
N ASP A 19 -5.25 -5.61 0.14
CA ASP A 19 -4.93 -4.26 -0.38
C ASP A 19 -3.67 -3.70 0.28
N LEU A 20 -3.49 -3.90 1.59
CA LEU A 20 -2.32 -3.43 2.32
C LEU A 20 -1.05 -4.14 1.84
N GLN A 21 -1.11 -5.47 1.72
CA GLN A 21 0.01 -6.26 1.21
C GLN A 21 0.37 -5.85 -0.21
N PHE A 22 -0.62 -5.64 -1.07
CA PHE A 22 -0.40 -5.18 -2.44
C PHE A 22 0.26 -3.80 -2.46
N ALA A 23 -0.28 -2.82 -1.73
CA ALA A 23 0.27 -1.46 -1.67
C ALA A 23 1.70 -1.45 -1.09
N ARG A 24 1.96 -2.23 -0.04
CA ARG A 24 3.30 -2.38 0.56
C ARG A 24 4.30 -2.95 -0.45
N ASN A 25 3.92 -4.01 -1.16
CA ASN A 25 4.81 -4.67 -2.13
C ASN A 25 5.13 -3.73 -3.31
N GLN A 26 4.13 -2.98 -3.81
CA GLN A 26 4.34 -1.98 -4.85
C GLN A 26 5.29 -0.86 -4.40
N PHE A 27 5.08 -0.33 -3.18
CA PHE A 27 5.96 0.68 -2.61
C PHE A 27 7.40 0.16 -2.43
N GLN A 28 7.57 -1.03 -1.86
CA GLN A 28 8.88 -1.64 -1.67
C GLN A 28 9.60 -1.87 -3.01
N PHE A 29 8.90 -2.37 -4.03
CA PHE A 29 9.46 -2.54 -5.36
C PHE A 29 9.96 -1.22 -5.94
N LYS A 30 9.20 -0.14 -5.78
CA LYS A 30 9.58 1.19 -6.28
C LYS A 30 10.73 1.81 -5.50
N CYS A 31 10.83 1.58 -4.19
CA CYS A 31 12.01 1.93 -3.41
C CYS A 31 13.26 1.22 -3.95
N ALA A 32 13.17 -0.10 -4.17
CA ALA A 32 14.29 -0.87 -4.71
C ALA A 32 14.69 -0.40 -6.12
N GLU A 33 13.71 -0.07 -6.96
CA GLU A 33 13.94 0.52 -8.28
C GLU A 33 14.68 1.86 -8.18
N LEU A 34 14.28 2.75 -7.26
CA LEU A 34 14.94 4.04 -7.06
C LEU A 34 16.39 3.87 -6.57
N VAL A 35 16.63 2.97 -5.62
CA VAL A 35 17.98 2.65 -5.12
C VAL A 35 18.86 2.11 -6.24
N ARG A 36 18.36 1.15 -7.02
CA ARG A 36 19.11 0.59 -8.16
C ARG A 36 19.46 1.68 -9.18
N ASN A 37 18.52 2.55 -9.54
CA ASN A 37 18.80 3.65 -10.48
C ASN A 37 19.86 4.63 -9.92
N HIS A 38 19.87 4.84 -8.61
CA HIS A 38 20.90 5.65 -7.96
C HIS A 38 22.28 4.97 -8.02
N GLU A 39 22.35 3.67 -7.74
CA GLU A 39 23.58 2.87 -7.84
C GLU A 39 24.12 2.80 -9.28
N GLU A 40 23.24 2.70 -10.27
CA GLU A 40 23.56 2.74 -11.69
C GLU A 40 23.92 4.15 -12.20
N SER A 41 23.97 5.17 -11.32
CA SER A 41 24.30 6.56 -11.66
C SER A 41 23.42 7.15 -12.76
N GLN A 42 22.12 6.79 -12.76
CA GLN A 42 21.15 7.33 -13.71
C GLN A 42 21.04 8.87 -13.60
N PRO A 43 20.66 9.57 -14.67
CA PRO A 43 20.54 11.03 -14.66
C PRO A 43 19.62 11.53 -13.54
N LYS A 44 19.95 12.67 -12.91
CA LYS A 44 19.17 13.26 -11.82
C LYS A 44 17.68 13.40 -12.16
N LYS A 45 17.36 13.79 -13.40
CA LYS A 45 15.97 13.89 -13.89
C LYS A 45 15.20 12.56 -13.76
N VAL A 46 15.85 11.44 -14.10
CA VAL A 46 15.25 10.10 -13.96
C VAL A 46 14.99 9.79 -12.49
N LEU A 47 15.93 10.12 -11.59
CA LEU A 47 15.75 9.92 -10.16
C LEU A 47 14.61 10.76 -9.58
N GLU A 48 14.43 11.99 -10.06
CA GLU A 48 13.34 12.89 -9.65
C GLU A 48 11.97 12.38 -10.10
N GLU A 49 11.84 11.95 -11.36
CA GLU A 49 10.62 11.32 -11.87
C GLU A 49 10.24 10.08 -11.05
N LYS A 50 11.23 9.23 -10.72
CA LYS A 50 11.02 8.03 -9.90
C LYS A 50 10.65 8.36 -8.44
N LYS A 51 11.19 9.44 -7.88
CA LYS A 51 10.80 9.93 -6.54
C LYS A 51 9.34 10.39 -6.53
N MET A 52 8.91 11.16 -7.53
CA MET A 52 7.51 11.58 -7.66
C MET A 52 6.55 10.38 -7.77
N ASP A 53 6.93 9.35 -8.54
CA ASP A 53 6.14 8.13 -8.61
C ASP A 53 6.10 7.40 -7.27
N LEU A 54 7.24 7.33 -6.55
CA LEU A 54 7.31 6.72 -5.23
C LEU A 54 6.36 7.39 -4.22
N GLU A 55 6.24 8.71 -4.25
CA GLU A 55 5.29 9.46 -3.41
C GLU A 55 3.84 9.03 -3.65
N LYS A 56 3.44 8.78 -4.90
CA LYS A 56 2.08 8.27 -5.22
C LYS A 56 1.81 6.91 -4.58
N TYR A 57 2.79 6.00 -4.61
CA TYR A 57 2.65 4.68 -3.99
C TYR A 57 2.63 4.78 -2.45
N TYR A 58 3.37 5.72 -1.88
CA TYR A 58 3.34 6.00 -0.44
C TYR A 58 1.97 6.52 0.01
N GLU A 59 1.37 7.46 -0.73
CA GLU A 59 0.03 7.95 -0.43
C GLU A 59 -1.02 6.85 -0.53
N LYS A 60 -0.94 5.99 -1.56
CA LYS A 60 -1.83 4.82 -1.67
C LYS A 60 -1.71 3.87 -0.46
N LEU A 61 -0.49 3.63 0.02
CA LEU A 61 -0.26 2.83 1.22
C LEU A 61 -0.91 3.48 2.45
N LYS A 62 -0.74 4.79 2.65
CA LYS A 62 -1.39 5.53 3.74
C LYS A 62 -2.91 5.45 3.67
N GLU A 63 -3.50 5.56 2.48
CA GLU A 63 -4.95 5.46 2.31
C GLU A 63 -5.50 4.11 2.75
N VAL A 64 -4.82 3.02 2.39
CA VAL A 64 -5.23 1.67 2.84
C VAL A 64 -5.11 1.54 4.35
N MET A 65 -4.02 2.05 4.95
CA MET A 65 -3.88 2.07 6.41
C MET A 65 -5.00 2.86 7.10
N LYS A 66 -5.38 4.03 6.55
CA LYS A 66 -6.52 4.82 7.05
C LYS A 66 -7.82 4.03 6.98
N LYS A 67 -8.07 3.28 5.89
CA LYS A 67 -9.26 2.42 5.75
C LYS A 67 -9.28 1.30 6.79
N ILE A 68 -8.14 0.69 7.08
CA ILE A 68 -8.02 -0.35 8.13
C ILE A 68 -8.31 0.24 9.51
N VAL A 69 -7.72 1.39 9.85
CA VAL A 69 -7.97 2.07 11.13
C VAL A 69 -9.45 2.44 11.27
N ALA A 70 -10.05 3.01 10.21
CA ALA A 70 -11.47 3.35 10.20
C ALA A 70 -12.37 2.11 10.29
N PHE A 71 -11.95 0.96 9.73
CA PHE A 71 -12.66 -0.30 9.88
C PHE A 71 -12.57 -0.84 11.32
N ALA A 72 -11.39 -0.81 11.94
CA ALA A 72 -11.20 -1.21 13.33
C ALA A 72 -12.02 -0.34 14.30
N ALA A 73 -12.06 0.98 14.07
CA ALA A 73 -12.85 1.92 14.87
C ALA A 73 -14.37 1.74 14.72
N LYS A 74 -14.85 0.99 13.72
CA LYS A 74 -16.27 0.65 13.56
C LYS A 74 -16.68 -0.66 14.25
N ILE A 75 -15.69 -1.45 14.68
CA ILE A 75 -15.91 -2.76 15.31
C ILE A 75 -15.70 -2.67 16.83
N GLY A 76 -14.87 -1.74 17.30
CA GLY A 76 -14.76 -1.37 18.73
C GLY A 76 -15.86 -0.41 19.16
#